data_AF-B1XMF5-F1
#
_entry.id   AF-B1XMF5-F1
#
_cell.length_a   1.000
_cell.length_b   1.000
_cell.length_c   1.000
_cell.angle_alpha   90.00
_cell.angle_beta   90.00
_cell.angle_gamma   90.00
#
_symmetry.space_group_name_H-M   'P 1'
#
loop_
_entity.id
_entity.type
_entity.pdbx_description
1 polymer ?
#
loop_
_entity_poly.entity_id
_entity_poly.type
_entity_poly.pdbx_seq_one_letter_code
_entity_poly.pdbx_strand_id
1 'polypeptide(L)'
;MGQYQHYLQSPFCRLGLGVAFAMGVFGLFPVLAQATQCKGSLGAIAIGDLEVPSGATCILRQTTVRGDVVVQPRGTLIANGAVIQGNIWAKQALSLNLNAATQVAGIIERPLPQRSLFQR
;
A
#
# COMPACT_ATOMS: atom_id res chain seq x y z
N MET A 1 -18.47 -0.84 -32.77
CA MET A 1 -17.82 -2.16 -32.69
C MET A 1 -17.90 -2.60 -31.23
N GLY A 2 -18.63 -3.69 -30.92
CA GLY A 2 -18.91 -4.28 -29.59
C GLY A 2 -19.94 -3.48 -28.77
N GLN A 3 -21.21 -3.85 -28.50
CA GLN A 3 -21.87 -5.09 -28.04
C GLN A 3 -21.32 -5.62 -26.70
N TYR A 4 -22.23 -6.11 -25.84
CA TYR A 4 -22.07 -6.69 -24.48
C TYR A 4 -22.21 -5.74 -23.27
N GLN A 5 -23.45 -5.57 -22.76
CA GLN A 5 -23.84 -5.98 -21.39
C GLN A 5 -25.31 -5.62 -21.09
N HIS A 6 -26.20 -6.32 -21.79
CA HIS A 6 -27.49 -6.71 -21.22
C HIS A 6 -27.30 -8.08 -20.57
N TYR A 7 -26.96 -8.13 -19.27
CA TYR A 7 -27.11 -9.35 -18.47
C TYR A 7 -27.31 -8.98 -16.99
N LEU A 8 -28.58 -9.00 -16.60
CA LEU A 8 -29.10 -9.28 -15.26
C LEU A 8 -28.66 -8.38 -14.09
N GLN A 9 -29.37 -7.25 -13.93
CA GLN A 9 -29.68 -6.78 -12.58
C GLN A 9 -31.04 -6.07 -12.55
N SER A 10 -32.09 -6.83 -12.82
CA SER A 10 -33.48 -6.46 -12.53
C SER A 10 -33.92 -7.17 -11.24
N PRO A 11 -34.02 -6.49 -10.08
CA PRO A 11 -34.52 -7.09 -8.86
C PRO A 11 -36.06 -7.07 -8.81
N PHE A 12 -36.71 -7.35 -9.94
CA PHE A 12 -38.15 -7.61 -9.99
C PHE A 12 -38.39 -9.10 -10.18
N CYS A 13 -38.06 -9.90 -9.16
CA CYS A 13 -38.65 -11.22 -8.99
C CYS A 13 -39.35 -11.25 -7.64
N ARG A 14 -40.66 -10.97 -7.71
CA ARG A 14 -41.64 -11.15 -6.65
C ARG A 14 -41.54 -12.56 -6.08
N LEU A 15 -41.45 -12.74 -4.77
CA LEU A 15 -41.97 -13.88 -4.00
C LEU A 15 -41.94 -13.55 -2.50
N GLY A 16 -43.06 -13.81 -1.83
CA GLY A 16 -43.39 -13.31 -0.49
C GLY A 16 -43.07 -14.24 0.68
N LEU A 17 -43.60 -13.83 1.83
CA LEU A 17 -43.69 -14.52 3.14
C LEU A 17 -42.37 -14.98 3.81
N GLY A 18 -41.90 -14.11 4.70
CA GLY A 18 -41.67 -14.40 6.13
C GLY A 18 -40.86 -15.65 6.52
N VAL A 19 -39.61 -15.44 6.89
CA VAL A 19 -38.96 -16.17 7.99
C VAL A 19 -38.05 -15.20 8.75
N ALA A 20 -38.37 -14.95 10.02
CA ALA A 20 -37.50 -14.25 10.95
C ALA A 20 -36.30 -15.16 11.29
N PHE A 21 -35.15 -14.92 10.68
CA PHE A 21 -33.88 -15.52 11.10
C PHE A 21 -33.12 -14.51 11.97
N ALA A 22 -33.28 -14.70 13.27
CA ALA A 22 -32.41 -14.13 14.28
C ALA A 22 -30.99 -14.70 14.16
N MET A 23 -30.03 -13.92 14.66
CA MET A 23 -28.62 -14.24 14.91
C MET A 23 -27.64 -14.19 13.72
N GLY A 24 -26.69 -13.26 13.85
CA GLY A 24 -25.43 -13.29 13.13
C GLY A 24 -24.91 -11.93 12.71
N VAL A 25 -24.78 -10.95 13.62
CA VAL A 25 -23.86 -9.83 13.37
C VAL A 25 -22.44 -10.43 13.45
N PHE A 26 -22.00 -11.05 12.36
CA PHE A 26 -20.60 -11.38 12.15
C PHE A 26 -19.88 -10.05 12.00
N GLY A 27 -19.22 -9.63 13.08
CA GLY A 27 -18.39 -8.43 13.12
C GLY A 27 -17.36 -8.48 12.00
N LEU A 28 -17.55 -7.64 10.99
CA LEU A 28 -16.49 -7.26 10.07
C LEU A 28 -15.49 -6.42 10.89
N PHE A 29 -14.56 -7.07 11.58
CA PHE A 29 -13.39 -6.36 12.09
C PHE A 29 -12.57 -5.93 10.87
N PRO A 30 -12.40 -4.63 10.60
CA PRO A 30 -11.50 -4.22 9.55
C PRO A 30 -10.09 -4.61 10.00
N VAL A 31 -9.47 -5.55 9.28
CA VAL A 31 -8.03 -5.78 9.41
C VAL A 31 -7.36 -4.57 8.74
N LEU A 32 -7.13 -3.52 9.52
CA LEU A 32 -6.28 -2.42 9.06
C LEU A 32 -4.86 -2.98 9.02
N ALA A 33 -4.36 -3.28 7.82
CA ALA A 33 -2.94 -3.43 7.59
C ALA A 33 -2.27 -2.10 7.98
N GLN A 34 -1.78 -2.04 9.22
CA GLN A 34 -1.13 -0.86 9.78
C GLN A 34 0.30 -0.83 9.25
N ALA A 35 0.59 0.13 8.37
CA ALA A 35 1.94 0.34 7.88
C ALA A 35 2.89 0.66 9.04
N THR A 36 4.06 0.05 9.03
CA THR A 36 5.08 0.26 10.07
C THR A 36 5.78 1.59 9.81
N GLN A 37 5.61 2.55 10.73
CA GLN A 37 6.31 3.82 10.63
C GLN A 37 7.78 3.68 11.03
N CYS A 38 8.68 4.05 10.12
CA CYS A 38 10.12 4.02 10.37
C CYS A 38 10.69 5.43 10.55
N LYS A 39 11.06 5.77 11.78
CA LYS A 39 11.64 7.07 12.16
C LYS A 39 13.14 6.99 12.52
N GLY A 40 13.78 5.85 12.28
CA GLY A 40 15.15 5.57 12.70
C GLY A 40 15.72 4.35 11.99
N SER A 41 16.38 3.45 12.71
CA SER A 41 16.93 2.22 12.12
C SER A 41 16.06 1.00 12.44
N LEU A 42 15.82 0.17 11.44
CA LEU A 42 15.28 -1.18 11.58
C LEU A 42 16.42 -2.19 11.35
N GLY A 43 16.44 -3.24 12.17
CA GLY A 43 17.41 -4.34 12.07
C GLY A 43 16.93 -5.46 11.14
N ALA A 44 17.48 -6.65 11.36
CA ALA A 44 17.13 -7.88 10.64
C ALA A 44 15.76 -8.43 11.07
N ILE A 45 14.70 -7.69 10.75
CA ILE A 45 13.31 -8.04 11.03
C ILE A 45 12.52 -8.15 9.72
N ALA A 46 11.41 -8.90 9.77
CA ALA A 46 10.44 -8.95 8.69
C ALA A 46 9.22 -8.12 9.05
N ILE A 47 8.85 -7.17 8.19
CA ILE A 47 7.67 -6.32 8.33
C ILE A 47 6.79 -6.41 7.08
N GLY A 48 5.53 -6.01 7.22
CA GLY A 48 4.59 -5.87 6.10
C GLY A 48 4.90 -4.60 5.31
N ASP A 49 3.98 -3.65 5.34
CA ASP A 49 4.16 -2.33 4.73
C ASP A 49 5.02 -1.42 5.60
N LEU A 50 5.81 -0.55 4.97
CA LEU A 50 6.66 0.43 5.65
C LEU A 50 6.32 1.85 5.19
N GLU A 51 6.12 2.75 6.13
CA GLU A 51 5.98 4.17 5.88
C GLU A 51 7.13 4.95 6.50
N VAL A 52 7.87 5.71 5.69
CA VAL A 52 8.84 6.69 6.17
C VAL A 52 8.13 8.05 6.24
N PRO A 53 7.88 8.60 7.45
CA PRO A 53 7.17 9.86 7.61
C PRO A 53 7.98 11.05 7.07
N SER A 54 7.28 12.18 6.87
CA SER A 54 7.88 13.36 6.26
C SER A 54 9.08 13.88 7.06
N GLY A 55 10.17 14.18 6.35
CA GLY A 55 11.42 14.68 6.96
C GLY A 55 12.18 13.67 7.81
N ALA A 56 11.69 12.43 7.97
CA ALA A 56 12.38 11.41 8.74
C ALA A 56 13.40 10.65 7.89
N THR A 57 14.41 10.09 8.56
CA THR A 57 15.36 9.16 7.94
C THR A 57 15.10 7.76 8.46
N CYS A 58 14.87 6.84 7.54
CA CYS A 58 14.73 5.42 7.81
C CYS A 58 15.94 4.65 7.29
N ILE A 59 16.55 3.84 8.15
CA ILE A 59 17.67 2.96 7.81
C ILE A 59 17.23 1.51 7.95
N LEU A 60 17.17 0.79 6.84
CA LEU A 60 16.89 -0.64 6.81
C LEU A 60 18.23 -1.40 6.83
N ARG A 61 18.45 -2.24 7.83
CA ARG A 61 19.67 -3.07 7.95
C ARG A 61 19.27 -4.54 7.92
N GLN A 62 19.47 -5.18 6.78
CA GLN A 62 19.08 -6.59 6.57
C GLN A 62 17.58 -6.84 6.82
N THR A 63 16.76 -5.80 6.68
CA THR A 63 15.31 -5.85 6.93
C THR A 63 14.61 -6.46 5.71
N THR A 64 13.60 -7.29 5.94
CA THR A 64 12.71 -7.80 4.89
C THR A 64 11.37 -7.07 4.94
N VAL A 65 11.02 -6.38 3.87
CA VAL A 65 9.73 -5.72 3.68
C VAL A 65 8.91 -6.58 2.73
N ARG A 66 7.85 -7.20 3.25
CA ARG A 66 6.94 -8.04 2.45
C ARG A 66 5.93 -7.22 1.65
N GLY A 67 5.61 -6.04 2.15
CA GLY A 67 4.66 -5.12 1.54
C GLY A 67 5.33 -4.00 0.75
N ASP A 68 4.58 -2.92 0.58
CA ASP A 68 5.03 -1.72 -0.11
C ASP A 68 5.79 -0.77 0.84
N VAL A 69 6.69 0.02 0.26
CA VAL A 69 7.44 1.07 0.96
C VAL A 69 6.95 2.42 0.47
N VAL A 70 6.37 3.23 1.36
CA VAL A 70 5.97 4.61 1.06
C VAL A 70 6.91 5.57 1.75
N VAL A 71 7.58 6.41 0.97
CA VAL A 71 8.43 7.49 1.50
C VAL A 71 7.70 8.81 1.32
N GLN A 72 7.33 9.42 2.43
CA GLN A 72 6.63 10.71 2.45
C GLN A 72 7.57 11.87 2.05
N PRO A 73 7.02 13.07 1.80
CA PRO A 73 7.80 14.21 1.33
C PRO A 73 8.97 14.54 2.24
N ARG A 74 10.14 14.83 1.66
CA ARG A 74 11.40 15.10 2.36
C ARG A 74 11.92 13.95 3.23
N GLY A 75 11.30 12.77 3.18
CA GLY A 75 11.81 11.58 3.84
C GLY A 75 13.06 11.04 3.15
N THR A 76 13.90 10.34 3.90
CA THR A 76 15.11 9.68 3.39
C THR A 76 15.05 8.19 3.71
N LEU A 77 15.25 7.35 2.71
CA LEU A 77 15.33 5.90 2.87
C LEU A 77 16.76 5.43 2.56
N ILE A 78 17.36 4.70 3.49
CA ILE A 78 18.69 4.10 3.35
C ILE A 78 18.54 2.59 3.54
N ALA A 79 18.75 1.82 2.48
CA ALA A 79 18.68 0.37 2.53
C ALA A 79 20.09 -0.24 2.48
N ASN A 80 20.40 -1.05 3.50
CA ASN A 80 21.67 -1.75 3.67
C ASN A 80 21.38 -3.25 3.71
N GLY A 81 21.39 -3.89 2.54
CA GLY A 81 21.10 -5.33 2.45
C GLY A 81 19.64 -5.68 2.71
N ALA A 82 18.72 -4.73 2.50
CA ALA A 82 17.29 -4.98 2.70
C ALA A 82 16.68 -5.74 1.52
N VAL A 83 15.63 -6.51 1.78
CA VAL A 83 14.86 -7.22 0.76
C VAL A 83 13.46 -6.63 0.73
N ILE A 84 13.10 -5.99 -0.37
CA ILE A 84 11.80 -5.33 -0.54
C ILE A 84 11.05 -6.11 -1.62
N GLN A 85 9.98 -6.80 -1.21
CA GLN A 85 9.17 -7.62 -2.10
C GLN A 85 8.10 -6.82 -2.84
N GLY A 86 7.64 -5.71 -2.25
CA GLY A 86 6.70 -4.79 -2.88
C GLY A 86 7.37 -3.66 -3.65
N ASN A 87 6.60 -2.60 -3.87
CA ASN A 87 6.99 -1.41 -4.61
C ASN A 87 7.51 -0.32 -3.68
N ILE A 88 8.33 0.59 -4.22
CA ILE A 88 8.81 1.77 -3.52
C ILE A 88 8.15 3.01 -4.11
N TRP A 89 7.29 3.64 -3.32
CA TRP A 89 6.57 4.87 -3.66
C TRP A 89 7.25 6.09 -3.05
N ALA A 90 8.01 6.82 -3.85
CA ALA A 90 8.78 7.97 -3.43
C ALA A 90 7.99 9.27 -3.63
N LYS A 91 7.08 9.60 -2.69
CA LYS A 91 6.27 10.82 -2.74
C LYS A 91 7.12 12.03 -2.35
N GLN A 92 7.88 12.57 -3.31
CA GLN A 92 8.80 13.70 -3.09
C GLN A 92 9.86 13.41 -2.00
N ALA A 93 10.39 12.18 -1.99
CA ALA A 93 11.50 11.80 -1.11
C ALA A 93 12.72 12.71 -1.35
N LEU A 94 13.45 13.03 -0.29
CA LEU A 94 14.68 13.81 -0.38
C LEU A 94 15.81 13.00 -1.02
N SER A 95 15.96 11.75 -0.57
CA SER A 95 16.97 10.83 -1.07
C SER A 95 16.57 9.38 -0.83
N LEU A 96 16.93 8.51 -1.78
CA LEU A 96 16.82 7.06 -1.67
C LEU A 96 18.21 6.49 -1.92
N ASN A 97 18.80 5.85 -0.92
CA ASN A 97 20.09 5.19 -1.05
C ASN A 97 19.90 3.69 -0.91
N LEU A 98 20.03 2.96 -2.02
CA LEU A 98 19.94 1.51 -2.07
C LEU A 98 21.35 0.96 -2.27
N ASN A 99 21.95 0.43 -1.20
CA ASN A 99 23.31 -0.11 -1.28
C ASN A 99 23.36 -1.49 -1.92
N ALA A 100 24.53 -1.92 -2.39
CA ALA A 100 24.75 -3.07 -3.30
C ALA A 100 24.12 -4.42 -2.88
N ALA A 101 23.87 -4.65 -1.59
CA ALA A 101 23.24 -5.89 -1.10
C ALA A 101 21.69 -5.83 -1.08
N THR A 102 21.10 -4.70 -1.46
CA THR A 102 19.64 -4.46 -1.39
C THR A 102 18.96 -5.05 -2.61
N GLN A 103 17.83 -5.72 -2.40
CA GLN A 103 17.00 -6.30 -3.45
C GLN A 103 15.63 -5.64 -3.43
N VAL A 104 15.14 -5.24 -4.60
CA VAL A 104 13.79 -4.72 -4.79
C VAL A 104 13.15 -5.55 -5.90
N ALA A 105 12.10 -6.29 -5.57
CA ALA A 105 11.38 -7.13 -6.53
C ALA A 105 10.34 -6.32 -7.33
N GLY A 106 9.76 -5.30 -6.71
CA GLY A 106 8.81 -4.40 -7.34
C GLY A 106 9.46 -3.24 -8.09
N ILE A 107 8.64 -2.22 -8.38
CA ILE A 107 9.08 -1.01 -9.07
C ILE A 107 9.43 0.11 -8.10
N ILE A 108 10.27 1.04 -8.55
CA ILE A 108 10.56 2.29 -7.86
C ILE A 108 9.86 3.39 -8.64
N GLU A 109 8.78 3.93 -8.08
CA GLU A 109 7.99 4.98 -8.72
C GLU A 109 8.06 6.28 -7.92
N ARG A 110 8.18 7.39 -8.65
CA ARG A 110 8.00 8.73 -8.11
C ARG A 110 6.69 9.29 -8.66
N PRO A 111 5.58 9.21 -7.90
CA PRO A 111 4.31 9.78 -8.33
C PRO A 111 4.46 11.28 -8.54
N LEU A 112 4.18 11.74 -9.77
CA LEU A 112 4.06 13.17 -10.04
C LEU A 112 2.73 13.65 -9.47
N PRO A 113 2.67 14.85 -8.85
CA PRO A 113 1.40 15.47 -8.55
C PRO A 113 0.70 15.70 -9.89
N GLN A 114 -0.38 14.96 -10.15
CA GLN A 114 -1.21 15.17 -11.33
C GLN A 114 -1.86 16.54 -11.19
N ARG A 115 -1.19 17.58 -11.72
CA ARG A 115 -1.86 18.84 -12.02
C ARG A 115 -2.96 18.47 -13.01
N SER A 116 -4.21 18.54 -12.55
CA SER A 116 -5.40 18.42 -13.37
C SER A 116 -5.37 19.52 -14.44
N LEU A 117 -4.75 19.23 -15.59
CA LEU A 117 -4.68 20.15 -16.74
C LEU A 117 -5.98 20.16 -17.56
N PHE A 118 -7.11 19.74 -16.97
CA PHE A 118 -8.38 19.61 -17.67
C PHE A 118 -9.58 19.85 -16.74
N GLN A 119 -9.70 21.06 -16.20
CA GLN A 119 -10.98 21.60 -15.71
C GLN A 119 -11.03 23.10 -16.03
N ARG A 120 -11.21 23.42 -17.31
CA ARG A 120 -11.72 24.71 -17.78
C ARG A 120 -12.80 24.44 -18.82
#